data_AF-A0AAU2M079-F1
#
_entry.id   AF-A0AAU2M079-F1
#
_cell.length_a   1.000
_cell.length_b   1.000
_cell.length_c   1.000
_cell.angle_alpha   90.00
_cell.angle_beta   90.00
_cell.angle_gamma   90.00
#
_symmetry.space_group_name_H-M   'P 1'
#
loop_
_entity.id
_entity.type
_entity.pdbx_description
1 polymer ?
#
loop_
_entity_poly.entity_id
_entity_poly.type
_entity_poly.pdbx_seq_one_letter_code
_entity_poly.pdbx_strand_id
1 'polypeptide(L)'
;MLCVGGLLAAPPAQAATGGCGGALVRTLPLPTGEVRVYKSRTQACAVTVAGDPGRRRPMAVSIQPRGGVPVRDAGQFTRYAGPVTVGAISRCVYVKGSIEAGSVDSGWILC
;
A
#
# COMPACT_ATOMS: atom_id res chain seq x y z
N MET A 1 0.44 -44.95 -14.51
CA MET A 1 0.80 -44.24 -13.26
C MET A 1 1.73 -43.10 -13.65
N LEU A 2 1.21 -41.87 -13.71
CA LEU A 2 2.02 -40.67 -13.95
C LEU A 2 1.53 -39.58 -12.99
N CYS A 3 2.24 -39.43 -11.88
CA CYS A 3 1.98 -38.39 -10.90
C CYS A 3 2.48 -37.06 -11.47
N VAL A 4 1.57 -36.23 -11.99
CA VAL A 4 1.87 -34.82 -12.28
C VAL A 4 1.76 -34.06 -10.96
N GLY A 5 2.91 -33.83 -10.32
CA GLY A 5 3.03 -32.96 -9.16
C GLY A 5 2.82 -31.52 -9.58
N GLY A 6 1.66 -30.95 -9.26
CA GLY A 6 1.42 -29.52 -9.41
C GLY A 6 2.25 -28.74 -8.41
N LEU A 7 3.16 -27.89 -8.89
CA LEU A 7 3.80 -26.86 -8.06
C LEU A 7 2.70 -25.89 -7.60
N LEU A 8 2.31 -25.99 -6.34
CA LEU A 8 1.53 -24.97 -5.65
C LEU A 8 2.46 -23.78 -5.42
N ALA A 9 2.43 -22.80 -6.33
CA ALA A 9 2.99 -21.49 -6.05
C ALA A 9 2.17 -20.86 -4.92
N ALA A 10 2.69 -20.90 -3.69
CA ALA A 10 2.06 -20.24 -2.56
C ALA A 10 1.87 -18.75 -2.91
N PRO A 11 0.67 -18.17 -2.73
CA PRO A 11 0.49 -16.75 -2.94
C PRO A 11 1.44 -16.01 -1.99
N PRO A 12 2.07 -14.89 -2.41
CA PRO A 12 2.93 -14.13 -1.52
C PRO A 12 2.11 -13.76 -0.27
N ALA A 13 2.69 -14.00 0.90
CA ALA A 13 2.02 -13.85 2.20
C ALA A 13 1.39 -12.45 2.33
N GLN A 14 0.09 -12.35 2.06
CA GLN A 14 -0.68 -11.11 2.01
C GLN A 14 -0.75 -10.39 3.37
N ALA A 15 -0.48 -11.13 4.46
CA ALA A 15 -0.47 -10.62 5.81
C ALA A 15 0.70 -9.65 6.09
N ALA A 16 1.85 -9.82 5.42
CA ALA A 16 3.01 -8.96 5.62
C ALA A 16 2.92 -7.64 4.83
N THR A 17 2.09 -7.60 3.78
CA THR A 17 1.95 -6.48 2.86
C THR A 17 0.77 -5.57 3.17
N GLY A 18 0.02 -5.85 4.24
CA GLY A 18 -1.23 -5.15 4.53
C GLY A 18 -2.27 -5.31 3.42
N GLY A 19 -2.26 -6.45 2.73
CA GLY A 19 -3.17 -6.75 1.61
C GLY A 19 -2.72 -6.20 0.25
N CYS A 20 -1.60 -5.48 0.16
CA CYS A 20 -1.06 -5.06 -1.13
C CYS A 20 -0.36 -6.22 -1.88
N GLY A 21 -0.66 -6.36 -3.17
CA GLY A 21 0.09 -7.24 -4.07
C GLY A 21 1.31 -6.55 -4.69
N GLY A 22 2.32 -7.34 -5.08
CA GLY A 22 3.53 -6.85 -5.75
C GLY A 22 4.73 -6.67 -4.82
N ALA A 23 5.79 -6.04 -5.36
CA ALA A 23 7.02 -5.78 -4.61
C ALA A 23 6.95 -4.44 -3.89
N LEU A 24 7.50 -4.36 -2.68
CA LEU A 24 7.67 -3.09 -1.96
C LEU A 24 8.71 -2.25 -2.71
N VAL A 25 8.29 -1.09 -3.22
CA VAL A 25 9.13 -0.20 -4.03
C VAL A 25 9.42 1.13 -3.33
N ARG A 26 8.60 1.51 -2.35
CA ARG A 26 8.83 2.71 -1.55
C ARG A 26 8.28 2.56 -0.14
N THR A 27 9.03 3.10 0.82
CA THR A 27 8.58 3.35 2.18
C THR A 27 8.73 4.84 2.47
N LEU A 28 7.70 5.45 3.04
CA LEU A 28 7.69 6.85 3.48
C LEU A 28 7.53 6.85 5.01
N PRO A 29 8.51 7.38 5.76
CA PRO A 29 8.43 7.39 7.21
C PRO A 29 7.36 8.38 7.69
N LEU A 30 6.68 8.02 8.77
CA LEU A 30 5.82 8.89 9.57
C LEU A 30 6.28 8.85 11.03
N PRO A 31 5.94 9.87 11.85
CA PRO A 31 6.35 9.89 13.26
C PRO A 31 5.89 8.67 14.08
N THR A 32 4.77 8.06 13.70
CA THR A 32 4.15 6.95 14.44
C THR A 32 3.85 5.73 13.57
N GLY A 33 4.59 5.59 12.47
CA GLY A 33 4.43 4.50 11.51
C GLY A 33 5.06 4.81 10.16
N GLU A 34 4.48 4.30 9.09
CA GLU A 34 5.02 4.47 7.74
C GLU A 34 3.95 4.24 6.67
N VAL A 35 4.18 4.77 5.48
CA VAL A 35 3.39 4.44 4.28
C VAL A 35 4.23 3.52 3.41
N ARG A 36 3.67 2.37 3.05
CA ARG A 36 4.31 1.39 2.16
C ARG A 36 3.63 1.42 0.81
N VAL A 37 4.44 1.47 -0.25
CA VAL A 37 3.99 1.47 -1.64
C VAL A 37 4.53 0.23 -2.33
N TYR A 38 3.62 -0.53 -2.91
CA TYR A 38 3.88 -1.74 -3.64
C TYR A 38 3.59 -1.53 -5.12
N LYS A 39 4.38 -2.16 -6.00
CA LYS A 39 4.14 -2.14 -7.44
C LYS A 39 4.22 -3.54 -8.04
N SER A 40 3.28 -3.82 -8.92
CA SER A 40 3.30 -4.94 -9.86
C SER A 40 3.49 -4.40 -11.28
N ARG A 41 3.46 -5.28 -12.29
CA ARG A 41 3.54 -4.86 -13.70
C ARG A 41 2.39 -3.92 -14.11
N THR A 42 1.22 -4.02 -13.49
CA THR A 42 0.01 -3.31 -13.93
C THR A 42 -0.59 -2.39 -12.89
N GLN A 43 -0.19 -2.51 -11.63
CA GLN A 43 -0.84 -1.83 -10.51
C GLN A 43 0.18 -1.25 -9.54
N ALA A 44 -0.23 -0.18 -8.88
CA ALA A 44 0.41 0.33 -7.67
C ALA A 44 -0.60 0.24 -6.52
N CYS A 45 -0.12 -0.16 -5.35
CA CYS A 45 -0.90 -0.30 -4.13
C CYS A 45 -0.21 0.47 -2.99
N ALA A 46 -0.99 1.13 -2.15
CA ALA A 46 -0.48 1.82 -0.97
C ALA A 46 -1.24 1.40 0.28
N VAL A 47 -0.52 1.34 1.40
CA VAL A 47 -1.07 1.08 2.73
C VAL A 47 -0.32 1.94 3.74
N THR A 48 -1.05 2.53 4.70
CA THR A 48 -0.45 3.21 5.84
C THR A 48 -0.43 2.24 7.02
N VAL A 49 0.75 2.02 7.60
CA VAL A 49 1.01 1.07 8.69
C VAL A 49 1.34 1.84 9.96
N ALA A 50 0.59 1.57 11.02
CA ALA A 50 0.91 2.05 12.35
C ALA A 50 2.12 1.30 12.92
N GLY A 51 3.11 2.02 13.48
CA GLY A 51 4.29 1.43 14.11
C GLY A 51 3.93 0.60 15.33
N ASP A 52 3.03 1.13 16.16
CA ASP A 52 2.49 0.44 17.34
C ASP A 52 1.07 -0.07 17.09
N PRO A 53 0.83 -1.40 17.09
CA PRO A 53 -0.51 -1.92 17.02
C PRO A 53 -1.25 -1.71 18.35
N GLY A 54 -2.56 -1.43 18.27
CA GLY A 54 -3.47 -1.59 19.43
C GLY A 54 -4.30 -0.37 19.78
N ARG A 55 -3.77 0.86 19.64
CA ARG A 55 -4.61 2.06 19.80
C ARG A 55 -5.35 2.36 18.51
N ARG A 56 -6.66 2.55 18.60
CA ARG A 56 -7.47 3.02 17.49
C ARG A 56 -7.22 4.51 17.26
N ARG A 57 -6.82 4.89 16.06
CA ARG A 57 -6.38 6.24 15.70
C ARG A 57 -6.78 6.62 14.29
N PRO A 58 -6.96 7.92 14.01
CA PRO A 58 -7.28 8.38 12.67
C PRO A 58 -6.08 8.11 11.76
N MET A 59 -6.32 7.36 10.69
CA MET A 59 -5.33 7.04 9.68
C MET A 59 -5.96 7.19 8.30
N ALA A 60 -5.12 7.52 7.32
CA ALA A 60 -5.54 7.56 5.93
C ALA A 60 -4.41 7.13 5.01
N VAL A 61 -4.81 6.66 3.83
CA VAL A 61 -3.93 6.41 2.70
C VAL A 61 -4.66 6.83 1.43
N SER A 62 -3.94 7.44 0.49
CA SER A 62 -4.46 7.73 -0.83
C SER A 62 -3.40 7.51 -1.89
N ILE A 63 -3.82 7.02 -3.04
CA ILE A 63 -3.00 6.85 -4.23
C ILE A 63 -3.69 7.47 -5.43
N GLN A 64 -2.96 8.25 -6.22
CA GLN A 64 -3.47 8.91 -7.42
C GLN A 64 -2.57 8.57 -8.61
N PRO A 65 -3.09 7.94 -9.67
CA PRO A 65 -2.35 7.85 -10.93
C PRO A 65 -2.35 9.21 -11.62
N ARG A 66 -1.24 9.58 -12.25
CA ARG A 66 -1.09 10.88 -12.92
C ARG A 66 -2.12 11.00 -14.05
N GLY A 67 -2.96 12.03 -13.99
CA GLY A 67 -4.08 12.23 -14.91
C GLY A 67 -5.29 11.34 -14.63
N GLY A 68 -5.46 10.87 -13.39
CA GLY A 68 -6.63 10.17 -12.90
C GLY A 68 -7.10 10.67 -11.53
N VAL A 69 -8.16 10.07 -11.01
CA VAL A 69 -8.77 10.44 -9.74
C VAL A 69 -8.07 9.70 -8.57
N PRO A 70 -7.81 10.37 -7.44
CA PRO A 70 -7.25 9.72 -6.26
C PRO A 70 -8.23 8.69 -5.67
N VAL A 71 -7.70 7.51 -5.32
CA VAL A 71 -8.39 6.52 -4.49
C VAL A 71 -7.89 6.68 -3.07
N ARG A 72 -8.81 6.80 -2.10
CA ARG A 72 -8.48 7.08 -0.70
C ARG A 72 -9.26 6.17 0.23
N ASP A 73 -8.59 5.69 1.28
CA ASP A 73 -9.18 5.08 2.45
C ASP A 73 -8.80 5.88 3.69
N ALA A 74 -9.77 6.12 4.58
CA ALA A 74 -9.56 6.90 5.78
C ALA A 74 -10.59 6.60 6.85
N GLY A 75 -10.16 6.62 8.11
CA GLY A 75 -11.00 6.27 9.22
C GLY A 75 -10.19 6.01 10.47
N GLN A 76 -10.83 5.30 11.41
CA GLN A 76 -10.24 4.97 12.70
C GLN A 76 -9.74 3.52 12.67
N PHE A 77 -8.41 3.35 12.66
CA PHE A 77 -7.75 2.06 12.49
C PHE A 77 -6.78 1.75 13.63
N THR A 78 -6.50 0.47 13.86
CA THR A 78 -5.59 0.01 14.92
C THR A 78 -4.21 -0.41 14.39
N ARG A 79 -4.10 -0.69 13.08
CA ARG A 79 -2.86 -1.22 12.47
C ARG A 79 -2.64 -0.76 11.02
N TYR A 80 -3.66 -0.86 10.18
CA TYR A 80 -3.56 -0.55 8.74
C TYR A 80 -4.72 0.34 8.29
N ALA A 81 -4.41 1.34 7.47
CA ALA A 81 -5.38 2.02 6.60
C ALA A 81 -5.07 1.67 5.15
N GLY A 82 -6.08 1.24 4.38
CA GLY A 82 -5.92 0.58 3.09
C GLY A 82 -6.15 -0.94 3.15
N PRO A 83 -5.81 -1.68 2.08
CA PRO A 83 -5.04 -1.26 0.91
C PRO A 83 -5.85 -0.43 -0.09
N VAL A 84 -5.20 0.54 -0.74
CA VAL A 84 -5.76 1.25 -1.92
C VAL A 84 -4.91 0.97 -3.14
N THR A 85 -5.55 0.54 -4.23
CA THR A 85 -4.86 0.09 -5.45
C THR A 85 -5.37 0.83 -6.67
N VAL A 86 -4.46 1.19 -7.57
CA VAL A 86 -4.77 1.81 -8.88
C VAL A 86 -3.99 1.15 -10.00
N GLY A 87 -4.53 1.20 -11.21
CA GLY A 87 -3.80 0.81 -12.42
C GLY A 87 -2.68 1.80 -12.70
N ALA A 88 -1.44 1.30 -12.79
CA ALA A 88 -0.24 2.13 -12.90
C ALA A 88 0.87 1.41 -13.70
N ILE A 89 0.59 1.02 -14.95
CA ILE A 89 1.57 0.36 -15.84
C ILE A 89 2.75 1.32 -16.09
N SER A 90 2.52 2.36 -16.90
CA SER A 90 3.52 3.36 -17.31
C SER A 90 3.22 4.76 -16.76
N ARG A 91 2.35 4.85 -15.75
CA ARG A 91 1.92 6.11 -15.16
C ARG A 91 2.59 6.32 -13.81
N CYS A 92 3.11 7.53 -13.60
CA CYS A 92 3.50 7.98 -12.28
C CYS A 92 2.29 7.94 -11.33
N VAL A 93 2.55 7.70 -10.05
CA VAL A 93 1.56 7.76 -8.99
C VAL A 93 1.99 8.73 -7.90
N TYR A 94 1.03 9.40 -7.30
CA TYR A 94 1.20 10.22 -6.11
C TYR A 94 0.56 9.51 -4.94
N VAL A 95 1.34 9.25 -3.90
CA VAL A 95 0.89 8.58 -2.67
C VAL A 95 0.96 9.57 -1.52
N LYS A 96 -0.09 9.57 -0.71
CA LYS A 96 -0.14 10.32 0.55
C LYS A 96 -0.69 9.42 1.65
N GLY A 97 -0.12 9.52 2.84
CA GLY A 97 -0.64 8.82 4.01
C GLY A 97 -0.52 9.67 5.27
N SER A 98 -1.33 9.31 6.27
CA SER A 98 -1.36 10.02 7.54
C SER A 98 -1.72 9.10 8.70
N ILE A 99 -1.17 9.41 9.86
CA ILE A 99 -1.48 8.79 11.16
C ILE A 99 -1.55 9.93 12.18
N GLU A 100 -2.71 10.10 12.84
CA GLU A 100 -2.94 11.20 13.79
C GLU A 100 -2.69 12.57 13.12
N ALA A 101 -1.83 13.40 13.71
CA ALA A 101 -1.40 14.68 13.15
C ALA A 101 -0.24 14.54 12.14
N GLY A 102 0.36 13.36 12.00
CA GLY A 102 1.48 13.13 11.08
C GLY A 102 0.99 12.82 9.67
N SER A 103 1.59 13.45 8.66
CA SER A 103 1.32 13.15 7.24
C SER A 103 2.60 13.16 6.42
N VAL A 104 2.62 12.36 5.35
CA VAL A 104 3.72 12.30 4.38
C VAL A 104 3.16 12.08 2.99
N ASP A 105 3.87 12.56 1.98
CA ASP A 105 3.59 12.27 0.58
C ASP A 105 4.85 11.92 -0.20
N SER A 106 4.67 11.23 -1.32
CA SER A 106 5.77 10.72 -2.14
C SER A 106 6.24 11.69 -3.22
N GLY A 107 5.51 12.78 -3.50
CA GLY A 107 5.52 13.36 -4.84
C GLY A 107 5.09 12.34 -5.92
N TRP A 108 5.38 12.64 -7.18
CA TRP A 108 5.15 11.68 -8.28
C TRP A 108 6.28 10.65 -8.35
N ILE A 109 5.95 9.39 -8.11
CA ILE A 109 6.88 8.26 -8.12
C ILE A 109 6.42 7.20 -9.14
N LEU A 110 7.28 6.23 -9.43
CA LEU A 110 6.97 5.08 -10.31
C LEU A 110 6.58 5.47 -11.74
N CYS A 111 7.06 6.63 -12.15
CA CYS A 111 7.48 6.90 -13.52
C CYS A 111 8.67 5.96 -13.85
#